data_AF-A0A925WDU6-F1
#
_entry.id   AF-A0A925WDU6-F1
#
_cell.length_a   1.000
_cell.length_b   1.000
_cell.length_c   1.000
_cell.angle_alpha   90.00
_cell.angle_beta   90.00
_cell.angle_gamma   90.00
#
_symmetry.space_group_name_H-M   'P 1'
#
loop_
_entity.id
_entity.type
_entity.pdbx_description
1 polymer ?
#
loop_
_entity_poly.entity_id
_entity_poly.type
_entity_poly.pdbx_seq_one_letter_code
_entity_poly.pdbx_strand_id
1 'polypeptide(L)'
;MSDTSTAASSSGSAPQTSKITEAVIRIAGNSQDGIQAIGGFLARLAGRSEQEVMTFMTIPSTISGGPSIFQVRIGSGEVLSAGDDADVLLAFYQHSYEGHISSLKKNGIVLYDTDHVEPKPEWKESYHHVGIPISSLTIEAIGGTAKDKGKNIFSLGLIARMFDLNLPKLEKLIHERFGGKDESIVKNALLAFHAGYGYTLGNLIETFRFVDSTKRDRHQVVMNGNEAMGYGLIAAGVRFGAGYPITPWSDIMELLRRELPKYGGSFIQCEDEIASISMAIGASYAGRVAVTGSSGPGIALKAEAAGWAGMAEVPIIVVDIQRGGPSTGMPTNIEQSDLNIAVYGGHGDAPRVVL
;
A
#
# COMPACT_ATOMS: atom_id res chain seq x y z
N MET A 1 -45.43 -13.85 52.53
CA MET A 1 -45.03 -14.68 51.38
C MET A 1 -44.81 -13.74 50.22
N SER A 2 -43.55 -13.55 49.90
CA SER A 2 -43.02 -12.82 48.76
C SER A 2 -43.31 -13.61 47.48
N ASP A 3 -43.75 -12.95 46.42
CA ASP A 3 -43.46 -13.38 45.05
C ASP A 3 -43.29 -12.17 44.13
N THR A 4 -42.02 -11.88 43.90
CA THR A 4 -41.45 -10.97 42.92
C THR A 4 -41.61 -11.57 41.53
N SER A 5 -42.38 -10.93 40.64
CA SER A 5 -42.41 -11.31 39.22
C SER A 5 -41.26 -10.63 38.47
N THR A 6 -40.13 -11.31 38.39
CA THR A 6 -39.05 -11.04 37.43
C THR A 6 -39.17 -11.99 36.25
N ALA A 7 -39.48 -11.48 35.06
CA ALA A 7 -39.20 -12.06 33.74
C ALA A 7 -39.57 -11.01 32.67
N ALA A 8 -38.80 -10.71 31.62
CA ALA A 8 -37.57 -11.30 31.12
C ALA A 8 -36.80 -10.22 30.34
N SER A 9 -35.49 -10.16 30.54
CA SER A 9 -34.54 -9.48 29.67
C SER A 9 -34.55 -10.15 28.30
N SER A 10 -34.82 -9.39 27.24
CA SER A 10 -34.75 -9.84 25.85
C SER A 10 -33.34 -10.33 25.52
N SER A 11 -33.25 -11.61 25.21
CA SER A 11 -32.10 -12.36 24.72
C SER A 11 -31.48 -11.75 23.46
N GLY A 12 -30.14 -11.79 23.38
CA GLY A 12 -29.31 -11.18 22.34
C GLY A 12 -29.71 -11.54 20.90
N SER A 13 -29.77 -10.52 20.06
CA SER A 13 -29.88 -10.63 18.62
C SER A 13 -28.62 -11.30 18.05
N ALA A 14 -28.79 -12.30 17.18
CA ALA A 14 -27.69 -12.85 16.40
C ALA A 14 -26.96 -11.73 15.63
N PRO A 15 -25.63 -11.82 15.45
CA PRO A 15 -24.88 -10.82 14.69
C PRO A 15 -25.47 -10.69 13.29
N GLN A 16 -25.85 -9.47 12.91
CA GLN A 16 -26.31 -9.18 11.55
C GLN A 16 -25.11 -9.24 10.60
N THR A 17 -25.34 -9.70 9.38
CA THR A 17 -24.32 -9.67 8.32
C THR A 17 -24.86 -8.87 7.15
N SER A 18 -24.30 -7.69 6.92
CA SER A 18 -24.57 -6.90 5.74
C SER A 18 -23.75 -7.39 4.56
N LYS A 19 -24.38 -7.47 3.39
CA LYS A 19 -23.68 -7.73 2.14
C LYS A 19 -23.28 -6.39 1.52
N ILE A 20 -22.00 -6.22 1.23
CA ILE A 20 -21.45 -5.00 0.64
C ILE A 20 -20.77 -5.31 -0.71
N THR A 21 -20.80 -4.36 -1.63
CA THR A 21 -20.10 -4.46 -2.93
C THR A 21 -18.68 -3.94 -2.86
N GLU A 22 -18.41 -2.99 -1.96
CA GLU A 22 -17.09 -2.42 -1.76
C GLU A 22 -16.95 -1.83 -0.36
N ALA A 23 -15.71 -1.60 0.06
CA ALA A 23 -15.38 -0.80 1.23
C ALA A 23 -14.00 -0.17 1.08
N VAL A 24 -13.89 1.07 1.57
CA VAL A 24 -12.64 1.82 1.70
C VAL A 24 -12.21 1.80 3.18
N ILE A 25 -11.07 1.18 3.45
CA ILE A 25 -10.51 1.06 4.80
C ILE A 25 -9.24 1.90 4.86
N ARG A 26 -9.25 2.95 5.69
CA ARG A 26 -8.08 3.79 5.96
C ARG A 26 -7.46 3.42 7.30
N ILE A 27 -6.16 3.23 7.30
CA ILE A 27 -5.35 2.92 8.47
C ILE A 27 -4.39 4.09 8.66
N ALA A 28 -4.45 4.73 9.81
CA ALA A 28 -3.66 5.90 10.15
C ALA A 28 -2.85 5.65 11.43
N GLY A 29 -1.56 5.92 11.35
CA GLY A 29 -0.61 5.69 12.44
C GLY A 29 0.74 6.31 12.11
N ASN A 30 1.80 5.73 12.66
CA ASN A 30 3.17 6.07 12.30
C ASN A 30 3.76 4.97 11.41
N SER A 31 4.74 5.32 10.56
CA SER A 31 5.40 4.37 9.66
C SER A 31 5.98 3.14 10.39
N GLN A 32 6.37 3.29 11.66
CA GLN A 32 6.94 2.21 12.47
C GLN A 32 5.91 1.20 12.97
N ASP A 33 4.61 1.54 12.98
CA ASP A 33 3.57 0.62 13.45
C ASP A 33 3.29 -0.51 12.44
N GLY A 34 3.86 -0.43 11.23
CA GLY A 34 3.65 -1.44 10.19
C GLY A 34 2.26 -1.37 9.55
N ILE A 35 1.67 -0.18 9.44
CA ILE A 35 0.38 0.04 8.77
C ILE A 35 0.40 -0.42 7.31
N GLN A 36 1.55 -0.29 6.63
CA GLN A 36 1.76 -0.76 5.26
C GLN A 36 1.66 -2.29 5.17
N ALA A 37 2.05 -3.00 6.23
CA ALA A 37 1.96 -4.45 6.27
C ALA A 37 0.50 -4.91 6.27
N ILE A 38 -0.37 -4.26 7.06
CA ILE A 38 -1.81 -4.55 7.08
C ILE A 38 -2.40 -4.36 5.69
N GLY A 39 -2.11 -3.20 5.09
CA GLY A 39 -2.50 -2.88 3.72
C GLY A 39 -2.09 -3.93 2.69
N GLY A 40 -0.83 -4.35 2.74
CA GLY A 40 -0.30 -5.41 1.88
C GLY A 40 -0.96 -6.77 2.09
N PHE A 41 -1.32 -7.13 3.33
CA PHE A 41 -2.08 -8.35 3.60
C PHE A 41 -3.49 -8.29 3.01
N LEU A 42 -4.20 -7.17 3.20
CA LEU A 42 -5.54 -6.97 2.68
C LEU A 42 -5.55 -6.99 1.14
N ALA A 43 -4.59 -6.33 0.49
CA ALA A 43 -4.45 -6.36 -0.96
C ALA A 43 -4.18 -7.76 -1.51
N ARG A 44 -3.23 -8.50 -0.91
CA ARG A 44 -2.92 -9.88 -1.32
C ARG A 44 -4.09 -10.83 -1.06
N LEU A 45 -4.83 -10.65 0.04
CA LEU A 45 -6.02 -11.43 0.32
C LEU A 45 -7.11 -11.19 -0.73
N ALA A 46 -7.34 -9.93 -1.10
CA ALA A 46 -8.32 -9.54 -2.11
C ALA A 46 -8.02 -10.26 -3.44
N GLY A 47 -6.79 -10.15 -3.95
CA GLY A 47 -6.40 -10.85 -5.17
C GLY A 47 -6.46 -12.39 -5.06
N ARG A 48 -6.17 -12.97 -3.89
CA ARG A 48 -6.35 -14.42 -3.65
C ARG A 48 -7.81 -14.85 -3.56
N SER A 49 -8.73 -13.91 -3.35
CA SER A 49 -10.17 -14.15 -3.22
C SER A 49 -10.95 -13.61 -4.42
N GLU A 50 -10.23 -13.30 -5.50
CA GLU A 50 -10.75 -12.80 -6.78
C GLU A 50 -11.50 -11.48 -6.66
N GLN A 51 -11.25 -10.73 -5.58
CA GLN A 51 -11.77 -9.38 -5.39
C GLN A 51 -10.81 -8.38 -6.01
N GLU A 52 -11.35 -7.30 -6.55
CA GLU A 52 -10.56 -6.18 -7.05
C GLU A 52 -10.07 -5.32 -5.88
N VAL A 53 -8.87 -4.76 -6.01
CA VAL A 53 -8.27 -3.95 -4.95
C VAL A 53 -7.44 -2.81 -5.51
N MET A 54 -7.57 -1.64 -4.89
CA MET A 54 -6.70 -0.49 -5.10
C MET A 54 -6.20 0.00 -3.76
N THR A 55 -4.91 0.29 -3.69
CA THR A 55 -4.27 0.80 -2.47
C THR A 55 -3.67 2.17 -2.70
N PHE A 56 -3.70 3.00 -1.67
CA PHE A 56 -3.00 4.28 -1.64
C PHE A 56 -2.26 4.41 -0.32
N MET A 57 -1.09 5.05 -0.33
CA MET A 57 -0.33 5.27 0.89
C MET A 57 0.36 6.62 0.83
N THR A 58 0.51 7.24 1.99
CA THR A 58 1.41 8.38 2.16
C THR A 58 2.50 7.99 3.14
N ILE A 59 3.74 8.22 2.75
CA ILE A 59 4.91 7.95 3.59
C ILE A 59 5.59 9.30 3.81
N PRO A 60 6.01 9.60 5.04
CA PRO A 60 6.82 10.80 5.27
C PRO A 60 8.13 10.70 4.49
N SER A 61 8.67 11.84 4.06
CA SER A 61 9.98 11.91 3.39
C SER A 61 11.15 11.62 4.33
N THR A 62 10.91 11.54 5.64
CA THR A 62 11.91 11.28 6.67
C THR A 62 12.08 9.80 6.98
N ILE A 63 13.31 9.31 6.90
CA ILE A 63 13.67 7.91 7.22
C ILE A 63 13.36 7.56 8.68
N SER A 64 13.44 8.54 9.59
CA SER A 64 13.11 8.39 11.01
C SER A 64 11.65 8.01 11.28
N GLY A 65 10.79 8.00 10.24
CA GLY A 65 9.36 7.76 10.33
C GLY A 65 8.57 9.04 10.60
N GLY A 66 7.33 8.87 11.00
CA GLY A 66 6.35 9.95 11.17
C GLY A 66 4.94 9.47 10.84
N PRO A 67 3.95 10.37 10.89
CA PRO A 67 2.58 10.07 10.51
C PRO A 67 2.51 9.53 9.08
N SER A 68 1.75 8.46 8.90
CA SER A 68 1.60 7.77 7.63
C SER A 68 0.19 7.20 7.55
N ILE A 69 -0.34 7.10 6.32
CA ILE A 69 -1.59 6.40 6.07
C ILE A 69 -1.39 5.27 5.07
N PHE A 70 -2.22 4.25 5.23
CA PHE A 70 -2.47 3.26 4.21
C PHE A 70 -3.97 3.14 4.00
N GLN A 71 -4.43 3.27 2.77
CA GLN A 71 -5.81 3.08 2.38
C GLN A 71 -5.91 1.89 1.43
N VAL A 72 -6.88 1.03 1.68
CA VAL A 72 -7.22 -0.08 0.81
C VAL A 72 -8.69 -0.01 0.47
N ARG A 73 -9.01 -0.06 -0.82
CA ARG A 73 -10.37 -0.21 -1.34
C ARG A 73 -10.50 -1.59 -1.93
N ILE A 74 -11.40 -2.40 -1.39
CA ILE A 74 -11.72 -3.73 -1.88
C ILE A 74 -13.11 -3.66 -2.50
N GLY A 75 -13.28 -4.25 -3.68
CA GLY A 75 -14.57 -4.30 -4.37
C GLY A 75 -14.81 -5.62 -5.09
N SER A 76 -16.10 -5.97 -5.22
CA SER A 76 -16.58 -7.10 -6.03
C SER A 76 -16.76 -6.76 -7.51
N GLY A 77 -16.69 -5.47 -7.83
CA GLY A 77 -16.63 -4.93 -9.18
C GLY A 77 -15.30 -4.26 -9.46
N GLU A 78 -15.20 -3.59 -10.60
CA GLU A 78 -13.99 -2.90 -11.01
C GLU A 78 -13.64 -1.73 -10.06
N VAL A 79 -12.41 -1.72 -9.56
CA VAL A 79 -11.88 -0.67 -8.68
C VAL A 79 -10.77 0.09 -9.40
N LEU A 80 -11.03 1.33 -9.79
CA LEU A 80 -10.10 2.15 -10.60
C LEU A 80 -9.42 3.28 -9.81
N SER A 81 -9.83 3.50 -8.56
CA SER A 81 -9.26 4.55 -7.70
C SER A 81 -9.29 4.11 -6.24
N ALA A 82 -8.43 4.70 -5.42
CA ALA A 82 -8.38 4.40 -3.99
C ALA A 82 -9.62 4.87 -3.22
N GLY A 83 -10.42 5.78 -3.80
CA GLY A 83 -11.56 6.44 -3.16
C GLY A 83 -11.15 7.66 -2.33
N ASP A 84 -12.02 8.66 -2.25
CA ASP A 84 -11.75 9.89 -1.50
C ASP A 84 -12.00 9.69 0.00
N ASP A 85 -13.23 9.28 0.33
CA ASP A 85 -13.67 9.05 1.72
C ASP A 85 -13.63 7.58 2.10
N ALA A 86 -13.18 7.31 3.33
CA ALA A 86 -13.18 5.99 3.93
C ALA A 86 -14.57 5.60 4.45
N ASP A 87 -14.89 4.31 4.43
CA ASP A 87 -16.01 3.72 5.16
C ASP A 87 -15.59 3.36 6.60
N VAL A 88 -14.33 2.96 6.77
CA VAL A 88 -13.73 2.62 8.06
C VAL A 88 -12.39 3.34 8.22
N LEU A 89 -12.22 4.03 9.35
CA LEU A 89 -10.95 4.60 9.80
C LEU A 89 -10.44 3.79 10.99
N LEU A 90 -9.25 3.23 10.88
CA LEU A 90 -8.48 2.68 11.99
C LEU A 90 -7.39 3.69 12.39
N ALA A 91 -7.51 4.27 13.59
CA ALA A 91 -6.58 5.27 14.10
C ALA A 91 -5.80 4.76 15.33
N PHE A 92 -4.47 4.72 15.23
CA PHE A 92 -3.61 4.27 16.33
C PHE A 92 -3.26 5.33 17.36
N TYR A 93 -3.34 6.62 17.01
CA TYR A 93 -2.95 7.72 17.89
C TYR A 93 -3.85 8.94 17.67
N GLN A 94 -3.85 9.86 18.64
CA GLN A 94 -4.69 11.07 18.60
C GLN A 94 -4.48 11.87 17.30
N HIS A 95 -3.24 12.08 16.85
CA HIS A 95 -2.97 12.80 15.59
C HIS A 95 -3.51 12.07 14.36
N SER A 96 -3.52 10.73 14.40
CA SER A 96 -4.05 9.89 13.31
C SER A 96 -5.58 9.97 13.24
N TYR A 97 -6.23 10.06 14.40
CA TYR A 97 -7.67 10.28 14.53
C TYR A 97 -8.05 11.68 14.02
N GLU A 98 -7.46 12.73 14.60
CA GLU A 98 -7.81 14.12 14.27
C GLU A 98 -7.45 14.50 12.84
N GLY A 99 -6.33 14.00 12.32
CA GLY A 99 -5.86 14.31 10.97
C GLY A 99 -6.66 13.65 9.85
N HIS A 100 -7.45 12.61 10.15
CA HIS A 100 -8.11 11.80 9.11
C HIS A 100 -9.61 11.55 9.31
N ILE A 101 -10.20 11.89 10.45
CA ILE A 101 -11.64 11.71 10.67
C ILE A 101 -12.51 12.50 9.69
N SER A 102 -12.03 13.65 9.19
CA SER A 102 -12.74 14.44 8.18
C SER A 102 -12.84 13.73 6.82
N SER A 103 -11.97 12.77 6.55
CA SER A 103 -12.00 11.91 5.34
C SER A 103 -12.78 10.61 5.57
N LEU A 104 -13.49 10.47 6.69
CA LEU A 104 -14.42 9.36 6.91
C LEU A 104 -15.80 9.82 6.45
N LYS A 105 -16.53 8.95 5.74
CA LYS A 105 -17.93 9.20 5.40
C LYS A 105 -18.74 9.48 6.67
N LYS A 106 -19.77 10.33 6.56
CA LYS A 106 -20.74 10.49 7.66
C LYS A 106 -21.35 9.14 8.01
N ASN A 107 -21.52 8.88 9.31
CA ASN A 107 -21.91 7.57 9.84
C ASN A 107 -20.90 6.44 9.59
N GLY A 108 -19.72 6.71 9.03
CA GLY A 108 -18.64 5.74 8.92
C GLY A 108 -18.13 5.27 10.28
N ILE A 109 -17.32 4.21 10.28
CA ILE A 109 -16.85 3.55 11.50
C ILE A 109 -15.45 4.05 11.84
N VAL A 110 -15.26 4.51 13.07
CA VAL A 110 -13.95 4.83 13.63
C VAL A 110 -13.56 3.72 14.60
N LEU A 111 -12.62 2.88 14.19
CA LEU A 111 -11.87 2.01 15.09
C LEU A 111 -10.69 2.80 15.65
N TYR A 112 -10.53 2.86 16.97
CA TYR A 112 -9.42 3.58 17.57
C TYR A 112 -8.82 2.85 18.76
N ASP A 113 -7.52 3.09 18.96
CA ASP A 113 -6.80 2.58 20.11
C ASP A 113 -7.08 3.43 21.36
N THR A 114 -7.86 2.91 22.31
CA THR A 114 -8.20 3.63 23.55
C THR A 114 -6.99 3.89 24.45
N ASP A 115 -5.88 3.19 24.22
CA ASP A 115 -4.63 3.46 24.94
C ASP A 115 -4.00 4.82 24.53
N HIS A 116 -4.41 5.36 23.37
CA HIS A 116 -3.77 6.52 22.73
C HIS A 116 -4.73 7.57 22.15
N VAL A 117 -6.03 7.29 22.12
CA VAL A 117 -7.03 8.15 21.49
C VAL A 117 -8.19 8.42 22.44
N GLU A 118 -8.50 9.70 22.63
CA GLU A 118 -9.71 10.18 23.27
C GLU A 118 -10.62 10.84 22.22
N PRO A 119 -11.79 10.23 21.91
CA PRO A 119 -12.70 10.78 20.90
C PRO A 119 -13.29 12.12 21.31
N LYS A 120 -13.31 13.07 20.37
CA LYS A 120 -13.85 14.40 20.60
C LYS A 120 -15.39 14.37 20.66
N PRO A 121 -16.03 15.00 21.68
CA PRO A 121 -17.49 14.98 21.84
C PRO A 121 -18.27 15.42 20.61
N GLU A 122 -17.79 16.43 19.88
CA GLU A 122 -18.41 16.99 18.68
C GLU A 122 -18.49 16.01 17.51
N TRP A 123 -17.71 14.93 17.52
CA TRP A 123 -17.68 13.93 16.45
C TRP A 123 -18.42 12.65 16.80
N LYS A 124 -18.78 12.44 18.08
CA LYS A 124 -19.44 11.21 18.55
C LYS A 124 -20.79 10.94 17.88
N GLU A 125 -21.52 11.99 17.51
CA GLU A 125 -22.81 11.86 16.81
C GLU A 125 -22.66 11.77 15.29
N SER A 126 -21.50 12.17 14.74
CA SER A 126 -21.25 12.15 13.29
C SER A 126 -20.73 10.81 12.77
N TYR A 127 -20.14 9.99 13.64
CA TYR A 127 -19.44 8.76 13.28
C TYR A 127 -19.62 7.67 14.34
N HIS A 128 -19.59 6.41 13.91
CA HIS A 128 -19.71 5.26 14.80
C HIS A 128 -18.35 4.95 15.44
N HIS A 129 -18.15 5.40 16.68
CA HIS A 129 -16.91 5.23 17.42
C HIS A 129 -16.84 3.88 18.13
N VAL A 130 -15.74 3.16 17.92
CA VAL A 130 -15.48 1.83 18.48
C VAL A 130 -14.09 1.84 19.08
N GLY A 131 -14.04 1.99 20.41
CA GLY A 131 -12.81 2.04 21.18
C GLY A 131 -12.34 0.64 21.56
N ILE A 132 -11.07 0.35 21.30
CA ILE A 132 -10.44 -0.93 21.62
C ILE A 132 -9.07 -0.63 22.24
N PRO A 133 -8.67 -1.22 23.37
CA PRO A 133 -7.32 -1.06 23.91
C PRO A 133 -6.33 -1.92 23.13
N ILE A 134 -6.07 -1.54 21.87
CA ILE A 134 -5.34 -2.36 20.89
C ILE A 134 -3.94 -2.64 21.38
N SER A 135 -3.24 -1.63 21.90
CA SER A 135 -1.85 -1.78 22.35
C SER A 135 -1.77 -2.70 23.58
N SER A 136 -2.63 -2.47 24.57
CA SER A 136 -2.71 -3.29 25.78
C SER A 136 -3.09 -4.75 25.48
N LEU A 137 -4.10 -4.99 24.64
CA LEU A 137 -4.53 -6.34 24.26
C LEU A 137 -3.50 -7.07 23.39
N THR A 138 -2.77 -6.34 22.55
CA THR A 138 -1.67 -6.92 21.78
C THR A 138 -0.57 -7.43 22.72
N ILE A 139 -0.18 -6.62 23.72
CA ILE A 139 0.84 -6.99 24.71
C ILE A 139 0.41 -8.22 25.50
N GLU A 140 -0.85 -8.25 25.95
CA GLU A 140 -1.42 -9.38 26.67
C GLU A 140 -1.39 -10.66 25.83
N ALA A 141 -1.78 -10.58 24.55
CA ALA A 141 -1.85 -11.73 23.66
C ALA A 141 -0.48 -12.37 23.37
N ILE A 142 0.58 -11.56 23.27
CA ILE A 142 1.93 -12.04 22.93
C ILE A 142 2.81 -12.34 24.15
N GLY A 143 2.35 -12.01 25.37
CA GLY A 143 3.02 -12.35 26.63
C GLY A 143 4.40 -11.72 26.83
N GLY A 144 4.67 -10.51 26.29
CA GLY A 144 6.01 -9.92 26.26
C GLY A 144 6.11 -8.45 26.71
N THR A 145 7.32 -7.98 27.01
CA THR A 145 7.65 -6.57 27.33
C THR A 145 7.86 -5.68 26.11
N ALA A 146 7.78 -6.24 24.90
CA ALA A 146 7.95 -5.52 23.64
C ALA A 146 6.66 -4.76 23.27
N LYS A 147 6.44 -3.63 23.97
CA LYS A 147 5.18 -2.86 24.02
C LYS A 147 4.51 -2.55 22.67
N ASP A 148 5.22 -2.57 21.55
CA ASP A 148 4.66 -2.12 20.25
C ASP A 148 4.77 -3.15 19.11
N LYS A 149 5.24 -4.38 19.37
CA LYS A 149 5.39 -5.39 18.31
C LYS A 149 4.10 -6.21 18.15
N GLY A 150 3.44 -6.06 17.01
CA GLY A 150 2.28 -6.88 16.64
C GLY A 150 0.95 -6.13 16.62
N LYS A 151 0.91 -4.84 16.99
CA LYS A 151 -0.30 -4.00 16.95
C LYS A 151 -0.97 -4.02 15.58
N ASN A 152 -0.16 -4.00 14.52
CA ASN A 152 -0.62 -4.15 13.15
C ASN A 152 -1.29 -5.49 12.87
N ILE A 153 -0.74 -6.58 13.38
CA ILE A 153 -1.25 -7.93 13.16
C ILE A 153 -2.54 -8.17 13.98
N PHE A 154 -2.62 -7.65 15.21
CA PHE A 154 -3.86 -7.61 15.97
C PHE A 154 -4.95 -6.84 15.22
N SER A 155 -4.60 -5.66 14.70
CA SER A 155 -5.52 -4.83 13.93
C SER A 155 -5.96 -5.47 12.63
N LEU A 156 -5.09 -6.23 11.96
CA LEU A 156 -5.47 -7.07 10.82
C LEU A 156 -6.54 -8.10 11.23
N GLY A 157 -6.44 -8.68 12.43
CA GLY A 157 -7.45 -9.57 13.00
C GLY A 157 -8.80 -8.88 13.20
N LEU A 158 -8.80 -7.66 13.78
CA LEU A 158 -10.02 -6.85 13.95
C LEU A 158 -10.71 -6.57 12.60
N ILE A 159 -9.94 -6.12 11.61
CA ILE A 159 -10.45 -5.85 10.25
C ILE A 159 -10.98 -7.14 9.62
N ALA A 160 -10.25 -8.26 9.78
CA ALA A 160 -10.68 -9.54 9.27
C ALA A 160 -12.01 -10.02 9.87
N ARG A 161 -12.22 -9.79 11.17
CA ARG A 161 -13.47 -10.10 11.85
C ARG A 161 -14.62 -9.20 11.39
N MET A 162 -14.35 -7.90 11.26
CA MET A 162 -15.33 -6.89 10.82
C MET A 162 -15.84 -7.18 9.41
N PHE A 163 -14.94 -7.57 8.50
CA PHE A 163 -15.25 -7.80 7.09
C PHE A 163 -15.45 -9.27 6.68
N ASP A 164 -15.59 -10.18 7.67
CA ASP A 164 -15.75 -11.62 7.45
C ASP A 164 -14.73 -12.20 6.46
N LEU A 165 -13.46 -11.79 6.62
CA LEU A 165 -12.37 -12.14 5.71
C LEU A 165 -11.93 -13.59 5.90
N ASN A 166 -11.44 -14.21 4.82
CA ASN A 166 -11.04 -15.61 4.83
C ASN A 166 -9.84 -15.87 5.76
N LEU A 167 -10.13 -16.40 6.95
CA LEU A 167 -9.17 -16.66 8.01
C LEU A 167 -8.02 -17.60 7.58
N PRO A 168 -8.26 -18.80 6.99
CA PRO A 168 -7.18 -19.67 6.54
C PRO A 168 -6.22 -19.03 5.52
N LYS A 169 -6.74 -18.21 4.59
CA LYS A 169 -5.90 -17.48 3.62
C LYS A 169 -5.02 -16.43 4.30
N LEU A 170 -5.55 -15.73 5.30
CA LEU A 170 -4.79 -14.74 6.09
C LEU A 170 -3.69 -15.40 6.92
N GLU A 171 -4.00 -16.51 7.60
CA GLU A 171 -2.98 -17.29 8.34
C GLU A 171 -1.86 -17.74 7.41
N LYS A 172 -2.19 -18.25 6.22
CA LYS A 172 -1.20 -18.63 5.21
C LYS A 172 -0.35 -17.43 4.77
N LEU A 173 -0.95 -16.26 4.55
CA LEU A 173 -0.20 -15.05 4.20
C LEU A 173 0.74 -14.63 5.33
N ILE A 174 0.29 -14.69 6.59
CA ILE A 174 1.12 -14.40 7.77
C ILE A 174 2.30 -15.37 7.83
N HIS A 175 2.05 -16.67 7.64
CA HIS A 175 3.10 -17.69 7.54
C HIS A 175 4.11 -17.39 6.42
N GLU A 176 3.66 -17.04 5.21
CA GLU A 176 4.56 -16.71 4.10
C GLU A 176 5.43 -15.48 4.39
N ARG A 177 4.86 -14.46 5.07
CA ARG A 177 5.57 -13.23 5.41
C ARG A 177 6.65 -13.44 6.48
N PHE A 178 6.41 -14.32 7.45
CA PHE A 178 7.27 -14.50 8.62
C PHE A 178 8.01 -15.84 8.67
N GLY A 179 7.69 -16.80 7.79
CA GLY A 179 8.19 -18.18 7.83
C GLY A 179 9.68 -18.35 7.54
N GLY A 180 10.33 -17.35 6.94
CA GLY A 180 11.80 -17.30 6.82
C GLY A 180 12.52 -16.81 8.08
N LYS A 181 11.78 -16.57 9.17
CA LYS A 181 12.31 -16.10 10.46
C LYS A 181 12.14 -17.18 11.53
N ASP A 182 12.63 -16.89 12.73
CA ASP A 182 12.44 -17.74 13.90
C ASP A 182 10.95 -18.08 14.12
N GLU A 183 10.66 -19.35 14.44
CA GLU A 183 9.30 -19.87 14.58
C GLU A 183 8.48 -19.11 15.65
N SER A 184 9.15 -18.59 16.69
CA SER A 184 8.53 -17.76 17.72
C SER A 184 7.91 -16.48 17.15
N ILE A 185 8.47 -15.92 16.07
CA ILE A 185 7.96 -14.70 15.44
C ILE A 185 6.63 -14.99 14.74
N VAL A 186 6.56 -16.09 14.01
CA VAL A 186 5.33 -16.53 13.32
C VAL A 186 4.25 -16.82 14.36
N LYS A 187 4.60 -17.55 15.42
CA LYS A 187 3.68 -17.86 16.52
C LYS A 187 3.13 -16.60 17.17
N ASN A 188 3.98 -15.63 17.51
CA ASN A 188 3.54 -14.37 18.12
C ASN A 188 2.66 -13.55 17.17
N ALA A 189 2.96 -13.54 15.88
CA ALA A 189 2.11 -12.90 14.88
C ALA A 189 0.71 -13.55 14.82
N LEU A 190 0.64 -14.88 14.78
CA LEU A 190 -0.64 -15.60 14.77
C LEU A 190 -1.42 -15.38 16.08
N LEU A 191 -0.76 -15.39 17.24
CA LEU A 191 -1.40 -15.09 18.52
C LEU A 191 -2.02 -13.68 18.53
N ALA A 192 -1.27 -12.67 18.09
CA ALA A 192 -1.80 -11.31 17.97
C ALA A 192 -2.98 -11.25 16.99
N PHE A 193 -2.86 -11.89 15.83
CA PHE A 193 -3.91 -11.94 14.81
C PHE A 193 -5.20 -12.59 15.34
N HIS A 194 -5.09 -13.75 15.99
CA HIS A 194 -6.23 -14.47 16.56
C HIS A 194 -6.86 -13.72 17.72
N ALA A 195 -6.07 -13.06 18.56
CA ALA A 195 -6.59 -12.20 19.63
C ALA A 195 -7.41 -11.04 19.06
N GLY A 196 -6.92 -10.38 18.01
CA GLY A 196 -7.68 -9.36 17.29
C GLY A 196 -8.94 -9.90 16.62
N TYR A 197 -8.85 -11.05 15.95
CA TYR A 197 -9.99 -11.67 15.28
C TYR A 197 -11.08 -12.15 16.25
N GLY A 198 -10.68 -12.65 17.43
CA GLY A 198 -11.57 -13.10 18.49
C GLY A 198 -12.16 -11.98 19.34
N TYR A 199 -11.67 -10.75 19.20
CA TYR A 199 -12.17 -9.61 19.96
C TYR A 199 -13.61 -9.28 19.56
N THR A 200 -14.48 -9.13 20.55
CA THR A 200 -15.86 -8.71 20.31
C THR A 200 -15.90 -7.20 20.14
N LEU A 201 -16.23 -6.71 18.95
CA LEU A 201 -16.27 -5.28 18.59
C LEU A 201 -17.39 -4.47 19.30
N GLY A 202 -17.82 -4.89 20.49
CA GLY A 202 -18.88 -4.25 21.27
C GLY A 202 -20.20 -4.17 20.50
N ASN A 203 -20.80 -2.97 20.46
CA ASN A 203 -22.10 -2.68 19.82
C ASN A 203 -22.07 -2.70 18.28
N LEU A 204 -20.98 -3.14 17.65
CA LEU A 204 -21.02 -3.53 16.24
C LEU A 204 -21.89 -4.78 16.11
N ILE A 205 -23.19 -4.56 15.94
CA ILE A 205 -24.18 -5.60 15.70
C ILE A 205 -23.94 -6.26 14.33
N GLU A 206 -23.21 -5.58 13.44
CA GLU A 206 -23.10 -5.94 12.05
C GLU A 206 -21.67 -6.29 11.59
N THR A 207 -21.58 -7.38 10.84
CA THR A 207 -20.40 -7.80 10.07
C THR A 207 -20.63 -7.50 8.60
N PHE A 208 -19.59 -7.12 7.87
CA PHE A 208 -19.70 -6.74 6.47
C PHE A 208 -19.09 -7.81 5.57
N ARG A 209 -19.91 -8.57 4.85
CA ARG A 209 -19.44 -9.58 3.90
C ARG A 209 -19.42 -8.99 2.50
N PHE A 210 -18.25 -9.02 1.85
CA PHE A 210 -18.16 -8.72 0.43
C PHE A 210 -18.98 -9.73 -0.39
N VAL A 211 -19.78 -9.24 -1.33
CA VAL A 211 -20.40 -10.10 -2.32
C VAL A 211 -19.34 -10.73 -3.23
N ASP A 212 -19.70 -11.83 -3.87
CA ASP A 212 -18.81 -12.49 -4.81
C ASP A 212 -18.42 -11.56 -5.95
N SER A 213 -17.17 -11.67 -6.39
CA SER A 213 -16.65 -10.89 -7.50
C SER A 213 -17.36 -11.21 -8.80
N THR A 214 -17.56 -10.17 -9.60
CA THR A 214 -18.14 -10.24 -10.95
C THR A 214 -17.14 -10.69 -12.01
N LYS A 215 -15.83 -10.68 -11.73
CA LYS A 215 -14.75 -11.00 -12.68
C LYS A 215 -13.88 -12.18 -12.22
N ARG A 216 -14.43 -13.40 -12.28
CA ARG A 216 -13.75 -14.65 -11.89
C ARG A 216 -13.15 -15.46 -13.05
N ASP A 217 -13.20 -14.95 -14.26
CA ASP A 217 -12.89 -15.69 -15.48
C ASP A 217 -11.37 -15.79 -15.79
N ARG A 218 -10.52 -15.11 -15.01
CA ARG A 218 -9.08 -15.04 -15.26
C ARG A 218 -8.26 -15.04 -13.98
N HIS A 219 -7.02 -15.53 -14.09
CA HIS A 219 -6.04 -15.39 -13.02
C HIS A 219 -5.69 -13.91 -12.79
N GLN A 220 -5.77 -13.47 -11.54
CA GLN A 220 -5.40 -12.12 -11.12
C GLN A 220 -4.06 -12.11 -10.40
N VAL A 221 -3.36 -10.99 -10.53
CA VAL A 221 -2.11 -10.70 -9.82
C VAL A 221 -2.25 -9.38 -9.10
N VAL A 222 -1.69 -9.30 -7.89
CA VAL A 222 -1.61 -8.06 -7.13
C VAL A 222 -0.18 -7.56 -7.24
N MET A 223 -0.02 -6.37 -7.81
CA MET A 223 1.27 -5.70 -7.99
C MET A 223 1.08 -4.20 -7.93
N ASN A 224 2.14 -3.48 -7.58
CA ASN A 224 2.17 -2.02 -7.69
C ASN A 224 2.63 -1.57 -9.10
N GLY A 225 2.56 -0.26 -9.37
CA GLY A 225 2.92 0.30 -10.68
C GLY A 225 4.40 0.08 -11.06
N ASN A 226 5.31 0.17 -10.08
CA ASN A 226 6.74 -0.06 -10.30
C ASN A 226 7.04 -1.53 -10.64
N GLU A 227 6.37 -2.48 -9.97
CA GLU A 227 6.44 -3.90 -10.29
C GLU A 227 5.90 -4.18 -11.69
N ALA A 228 4.73 -3.61 -12.03
CA ALA A 228 4.14 -3.75 -13.36
C ALA A 228 5.07 -3.21 -14.46
N MET A 229 5.66 -2.03 -14.27
CA MET A 229 6.65 -1.45 -15.18
C MET A 229 7.88 -2.35 -15.30
N GLY A 230 8.46 -2.78 -14.19
CA GLY A 230 9.65 -3.64 -14.18
C GLY A 230 9.44 -4.98 -14.90
N TYR A 231 8.34 -5.69 -14.60
CA TYR A 231 8.01 -6.94 -15.28
C TYR A 231 7.60 -6.72 -16.74
N GLY A 232 6.92 -5.62 -17.06
CA GLY A 232 6.60 -5.22 -18.43
C GLY A 232 7.85 -5.00 -19.28
N LEU A 233 8.86 -4.30 -18.76
CA LEU A 233 10.14 -4.11 -19.43
C LEU A 233 10.85 -5.44 -19.72
N ILE A 234 10.87 -6.35 -18.75
CA ILE A 234 11.46 -7.69 -18.92
C ILE A 234 10.72 -8.48 -20.01
N ALA A 235 9.38 -8.47 -19.96
CA ALA A 235 8.51 -9.15 -20.92
C ALA A 235 8.65 -8.57 -22.34
N ALA A 236 8.87 -7.26 -22.46
CA ALA A 236 9.11 -6.56 -23.72
C ALA A 236 10.50 -6.83 -24.32
N GLY A 237 11.37 -7.59 -23.63
CA GLY A 237 12.68 -7.98 -24.15
C GLY A 237 13.86 -7.12 -23.71
N VAL A 238 13.67 -6.21 -22.72
CA VAL A 238 14.79 -5.45 -22.14
C VAL A 238 15.80 -6.41 -21.52
N ARG A 239 17.09 -6.22 -21.85
CA ARG A 239 18.21 -7.03 -21.32
C ARG A 239 19.35 -6.21 -20.75
N PHE A 240 19.25 -4.89 -20.80
CA PHE A 240 20.19 -4.01 -20.13
C PHE A 240 19.46 -2.86 -19.45
N GLY A 241 19.87 -2.54 -18.23
CA GLY A 241 19.41 -1.34 -17.55
C GLY A 241 20.56 -0.60 -16.88
N ALA A 242 20.47 0.72 -16.85
CA ALA A 242 21.39 1.56 -16.09
C ALA A 242 20.62 2.69 -15.42
N GLY A 243 20.93 3.01 -14.16
CA GLY A 243 20.18 4.02 -13.41
C GLY A 243 20.93 4.57 -12.20
N TYR A 244 20.48 5.73 -11.73
CA TYR A 244 20.88 6.31 -10.46
C TYR A 244 19.69 6.30 -9.49
N PRO A 245 19.87 5.93 -8.20
CA PRO A 245 18.75 5.83 -7.26
C PRO A 245 18.06 7.17 -7.00
N ILE A 246 16.74 7.21 -7.19
CA ILE A 246 15.89 8.35 -6.89
C ILE A 246 14.47 7.86 -6.59
N THR A 247 13.78 8.42 -5.59
CA THR A 247 12.36 8.11 -5.33
C THR A 247 11.49 8.73 -6.43
N PRO A 248 10.55 7.98 -7.07
CA PRO A 248 10.15 6.59 -6.82
C PRO A 248 10.73 5.55 -7.81
N TRP A 249 11.73 5.91 -8.62
CA TRP A 249 12.38 5.03 -9.60
C TRP A 249 13.19 3.87 -9.00
N SER A 250 13.77 4.05 -7.80
CA SER A 250 14.65 3.06 -7.18
C SER A 250 14.05 1.65 -7.05
N ASP A 251 12.75 1.52 -6.83
CA ASP A 251 12.10 0.21 -6.73
C ASP A 251 12.19 -0.59 -8.04
N ILE A 252 12.07 0.10 -9.19
CA ILE A 252 12.22 -0.51 -10.51
C ILE A 252 13.67 -0.93 -10.72
N MET A 253 14.64 -0.11 -10.29
CA MET A 253 16.05 -0.47 -10.34
C MET A 253 16.34 -1.75 -9.55
N GLU A 254 15.84 -1.83 -8.31
CA GLU A 254 16.04 -3.01 -7.45
C GLU A 254 15.42 -4.27 -8.05
N LEU A 255 14.21 -4.16 -8.60
CA LEU A 255 13.53 -5.24 -9.30
C LEU A 255 14.35 -5.70 -10.51
N LEU A 256 14.71 -4.79 -11.40
CA LEU A 256 15.46 -5.13 -12.62
C LEU A 256 16.84 -5.69 -12.30
N ARG A 257 17.55 -5.17 -11.29
CA ARG A 257 18.84 -5.72 -10.83
C ARG A 257 18.71 -7.15 -10.32
N ARG A 258 17.61 -7.49 -9.66
CA ARG A 258 17.34 -8.86 -9.18
C ARG A 258 16.89 -9.79 -10.31
N GLU A 259 16.08 -9.30 -11.24
CA GLU A 259 15.38 -10.14 -12.22
C GLU A 259 16.12 -10.28 -13.55
N LEU A 260 16.73 -9.22 -14.11
CA LEU A 260 17.39 -9.28 -15.43
C LEU A 260 18.45 -10.39 -15.57
N PRO A 261 19.29 -10.70 -14.55
CA PRO A 261 20.26 -11.79 -14.65
C PRO A 261 19.62 -13.15 -14.95
N LYS A 262 18.39 -13.39 -14.51
CA LYS A 262 17.65 -14.64 -14.77
C LYS A 262 17.26 -14.79 -16.24
N TYR A 263 17.28 -13.69 -17.00
CA TYR A 263 16.92 -13.64 -18.41
C TYR A 263 18.11 -13.28 -19.32
N GLY A 264 19.35 -13.40 -18.81
CA GLY A 264 20.57 -13.11 -19.56
C GLY A 264 20.85 -11.60 -19.74
N GLY A 265 20.27 -10.77 -18.88
CA GLY A 265 20.52 -9.33 -18.85
C GLY A 265 21.27 -8.86 -17.61
N SER A 266 21.51 -7.55 -17.52
CA SER A 266 22.14 -6.92 -16.36
C SER A 266 21.55 -5.55 -16.06
N PHE A 267 21.66 -5.13 -14.80
CA PHE A 267 21.32 -3.77 -14.38
C PHE A 267 22.52 -3.17 -13.65
N ILE A 268 22.94 -1.97 -14.05
CA ILE A 268 24.07 -1.26 -13.45
C ILE A 268 23.57 -0.03 -12.70
N GLN A 269 23.95 0.09 -11.43
CA GLN A 269 23.82 1.35 -10.71
C GLN A 269 25.00 2.24 -11.06
N CYS A 270 24.72 3.42 -11.61
CA CYS A 270 25.73 4.39 -12.01
C CYS A 270 25.95 5.43 -10.89
N GLU A 271 26.96 6.27 -11.11
CA GLU A 271 27.35 7.39 -10.25
C GLU A 271 26.37 8.57 -10.32
N ASP A 272 25.69 8.76 -11.45
CA ASP A 272 24.69 9.82 -11.67
C ASP A 272 23.74 9.50 -12.85
N GLU A 273 22.81 10.43 -13.11
CA GLU A 273 21.83 10.33 -14.19
C GLU A 273 22.42 10.46 -15.60
N ILE A 274 23.54 11.18 -15.77
CA ILE A 274 24.21 11.38 -17.06
C ILE A 274 24.93 10.09 -17.48
N ALA A 275 25.68 9.49 -16.56
CA ALA A 275 26.36 8.21 -16.74
C ALA A 275 25.36 7.10 -17.05
N SER A 276 24.23 7.07 -16.34
CA SER A 276 23.22 6.02 -16.55
C SER A 276 22.53 6.07 -17.91
N ILE A 277 22.17 7.26 -18.43
CA ILE A 277 21.62 7.33 -19.80
C ILE A 277 22.69 7.04 -20.85
N SER A 278 23.90 7.55 -20.67
CA SER A 278 25.01 7.32 -21.59
C SER A 278 25.36 5.83 -21.70
N MET A 279 25.36 5.12 -20.57
CA MET A 279 25.58 3.67 -20.53
C MET A 279 24.43 2.89 -21.19
N ALA A 280 23.18 3.29 -20.96
CA ALA A 280 22.02 2.67 -21.62
C ALA A 280 22.06 2.86 -23.14
N ILE A 281 22.43 4.06 -23.61
CA ILE A 281 22.66 4.36 -25.02
C ILE A 281 23.77 3.48 -25.60
N GLY A 282 24.91 3.36 -24.91
CA GLY A 282 26.00 2.49 -25.34
C GLY A 282 25.60 1.02 -25.47
N ALA A 283 24.79 0.51 -24.53
CA ALA A 283 24.24 -0.83 -24.62
C ALA A 283 23.26 -0.99 -25.79
N SER A 284 22.46 0.03 -26.07
CA SER A 284 21.56 0.06 -27.22
C SER A 284 22.31 0.02 -28.54
N TYR A 285 23.34 0.86 -28.69
CA TYR A 285 24.22 0.84 -29.84
C TYR A 285 24.89 -0.53 -30.06
N ALA A 286 25.21 -1.25 -28.97
CA ALA A 286 25.74 -2.61 -29.02
C ALA A 286 24.67 -3.70 -29.34
N GLY A 287 23.43 -3.32 -29.64
CA GLY A 287 22.35 -4.23 -30.06
C GLY A 287 21.49 -4.79 -28.93
N ARG A 288 21.47 -4.16 -27.75
CA ARG A 288 20.58 -4.56 -26.64
C ARG A 288 19.39 -3.61 -26.50
N VAL A 289 18.21 -4.15 -26.24
CA VAL A 289 17.10 -3.30 -25.77
C VAL A 289 17.43 -2.84 -24.35
N ALA A 290 17.67 -1.53 -24.20
CA ALA A 290 18.17 -0.92 -22.98
C ALA A 290 17.16 0.05 -22.36
N VAL A 291 17.15 0.12 -21.02
CA VAL A 291 16.31 1.03 -20.25
C VAL A 291 17.14 1.86 -19.27
N THR A 292 16.74 3.12 -19.10
CA THR A 292 17.10 3.93 -17.94
C THR A 292 15.82 4.56 -17.40
N GLY A 293 15.89 5.18 -16.24
CA GLY A 293 14.76 5.89 -15.68
C GLY A 293 15.17 6.83 -14.58
N SER A 294 14.24 7.67 -14.16
CA SER A 294 14.42 8.65 -13.11
C SER A 294 13.07 9.27 -12.70
N SER A 295 13.13 10.46 -12.12
CA SER A 295 12.02 11.41 -11.92
C SER A 295 12.50 12.81 -12.34
N GLY A 296 11.64 13.83 -12.32
CA GLY A 296 11.89 15.19 -12.81
C GLY A 296 13.35 15.70 -12.77
N PRO A 297 14.04 15.75 -11.60
CA PRO A 297 15.43 16.22 -11.53
C PRO A 297 16.40 15.45 -12.42
N GLY A 298 16.28 14.12 -12.44
CA GLY A 298 17.17 13.29 -13.23
C GLY A 298 16.76 13.21 -14.70
N ILE A 299 15.48 13.41 -15.03
CA ILE A 299 15.06 13.63 -16.43
C ILE A 299 15.70 14.89 -17.00
N ALA A 300 15.78 15.97 -16.21
CA ALA A 300 16.48 17.19 -16.62
C ALA A 300 17.97 16.94 -16.91
N LEU A 301 18.67 16.18 -16.05
CA LEU A 301 20.07 15.82 -16.26
C LEU A 301 20.30 14.91 -17.48
N LYS A 302 19.32 14.08 -17.84
CA LYS A 302 19.38 13.18 -19.00
C LYS A 302 19.13 13.86 -20.34
N ALA A 303 18.66 15.11 -20.34
CA ALA A 303 18.12 15.77 -21.53
C ALA A 303 19.12 15.88 -22.70
N GLU A 304 20.40 16.17 -22.42
CA GLU A 304 21.45 16.27 -23.44
C GLU A 304 21.66 14.93 -24.15
N ALA A 305 21.92 13.87 -23.39
CA ALA A 305 22.15 12.54 -23.93
C ALA A 305 20.91 11.95 -24.62
N ALA A 306 19.71 12.28 -24.14
CA ALA A 306 18.47 11.93 -24.83
C ALA A 306 18.37 12.61 -26.21
N GLY A 307 18.79 13.88 -26.32
CA GLY A 307 18.92 14.57 -27.60
C GLY A 307 19.92 13.90 -28.54
N TRP A 308 21.07 13.46 -28.00
CA TRP A 308 22.06 12.70 -28.75
C TRP A 308 21.50 11.37 -29.27
N ALA A 309 20.76 10.62 -28.44
CA ALA A 309 20.13 9.37 -28.86
C ALA A 309 19.16 9.57 -30.04
N GLY A 310 18.39 10.67 -30.02
CA GLY A 310 17.52 11.06 -31.13
C GLY A 310 18.32 11.37 -32.41
N MET A 311 19.39 12.17 -32.30
CA MET A 311 20.27 12.51 -33.43
C MET A 311 20.95 11.27 -34.03
N ALA A 312 21.38 10.33 -33.20
CA ALA A 312 22.06 9.11 -33.62
C ALA A 312 21.12 7.97 -34.01
N GLU A 313 19.80 8.19 -33.94
CA GLU A 313 18.76 7.17 -34.17
C GLU A 313 18.94 5.91 -33.30
N VAL A 314 19.44 6.08 -32.07
CA VAL A 314 19.68 4.97 -31.13
C VAL A 314 18.44 4.75 -30.25
N PRO A 315 17.80 3.57 -30.31
CA PRO A 315 16.56 3.32 -29.56
C PRO A 315 16.83 3.17 -28.07
N ILE A 316 16.16 3.95 -27.22
CA ILE A 316 16.26 3.82 -25.76
C ILE A 316 14.89 4.02 -25.10
N ILE A 317 14.68 3.34 -23.97
CA ILE A 317 13.52 3.57 -23.11
C ILE A 317 13.97 4.39 -21.90
N VAL A 318 13.34 5.54 -21.68
CA VAL A 318 13.53 6.38 -20.49
C VAL A 318 12.22 6.39 -19.72
N VAL A 319 12.22 5.80 -18.52
CA VAL A 319 11.04 5.79 -17.65
C VAL A 319 11.09 6.99 -16.71
N ASP A 320 10.11 7.88 -16.84
CA ASP A 320 9.91 9.00 -15.93
C ASP A 320 8.81 8.67 -14.92
N ILE A 321 9.20 8.40 -13.67
CA ILE A 321 8.26 8.24 -12.56
C ILE A 321 8.06 9.62 -11.91
N GLN A 322 7.08 10.36 -12.44
CA GLN A 322 6.81 11.76 -12.05
C GLN A 322 6.50 11.91 -10.55
N ARG A 323 7.03 12.97 -9.94
CA ARG A 323 6.83 13.33 -8.53
C ARG A 323 6.69 14.85 -8.39
N GLY A 324 6.26 15.32 -7.22
CA GLY A 324 6.07 16.76 -6.96
C GLY A 324 7.32 17.58 -7.22
N GLY A 325 7.22 18.59 -8.09
CA GLY A 325 8.27 19.56 -8.42
C GLY A 325 8.00 20.96 -7.84
N PRO A 326 8.73 22.01 -8.29
CA PRO A 326 9.95 21.98 -9.09
C PRO A 326 11.21 21.67 -8.25
N SER A 327 12.35 21.49 -8.90
CA SER A 327 13.64 21.15 -8.24
C SER A 327 13.50 19.86 -7.40
N THR A 328 14.02 19.82 -6.16
CA THR A 328 13.80 18.68 -5.26
C THR A 328 12.30 18.41 -5.03
N GLY A 329 11.51 19.48 -4.96
CA GLY A 329 10.05 19.44 -4.78
C GLY A 329 9.61 18.61 -3.58
N MET A 330 8.64 17.73 -3.82
CA MET A 330 8.05 16.82 -2.82
C MET A 330 8.26 15.37 -3.27
N PRO A 331 9.39 14.73 -2.92
CA PRO A 331 9.79 13.43 -3.47
C PRO A 331 8.81 12.27 -3.25
N THR A 332 7.97 12.36 -2.22
CA THR A 332 6.98 11.34 -1.84
C THR A 332 5.56 11.69 -2.27
N ASN A 333 5.35 12.84 -2.92
CA ASN A 333 4.06 13.25 -3.44
C ASN A 333 4.00 13.08 -4.95
N ILE A 334 2.79 12.84 -5.45
CA ILE A 334 2.51 12.60 -6.86
C ILE A 334 2.17 13.93 -7.53
N GLU A 335 2.71 14.15 -8.72
CA GLU A 335 2.37 15.26 -9.60
C GLU A 335 2.57 14.82 -11.06
N GLN A 336 1.92 15.49 -12.01
CA GLN A 336 2.02 15.21 -13.45
C GLN A 336 2.56 16.43 -14.21
N SER A 337 3.66 17.00 -13.73
CA SER A 337 4.21 18.27 -14.23
C SER A 337 5.43 18.13 -15.14
N ASP A 338 5.90 16.91 -15.41
CA ASP A 338 7.08 16.68 -16.24
C ASP A 338 6.76 16.54 -17.75
N LEU A 339 5.49 16.66 -18.17
CA LEU A 339 5.08 16.55 -19.57
C LEU A 339 5.89 17.45 -20.51
N ASN A 340 6.08 18.72 -20.14
CA ASN A 340 6.80 19.67 -20.98
C ASN A 340 8.28 19.33 -21.12
N ILE A 341 8.95 18.86 -20.06
CA ILE A 341 10.37 18.49 -20.14
C ILE A 341 10.56 17.16 -20.88
N ALA A 342 9.60 16.23 -20.75
CA ALA A 342 9.59 14.99 -21.53
C ALA A 342 9.53 15.28 -23.04
N VAL A 343 8.61 16.15 -23.47
CA VAL A 343 8.39 16.50 -24.88
C VAL A 343 9.45 17.47 -25.42
N TYR A 344 9.75 18.55 -24.69
CA TYR A 344 10.52 19.70 -25.20
C TYR A 344 11.85 19.94 -24.49
N GLY A 345 12.28 19.05 -23.58
CA GLY A 345 13.46 19.30 -22.74
C GLY A 345 14.82 19.25 -23.45
N GLY A 346 14.87 18.91 -24.74
CA GLY A 346 16.10 18.87 -25.54
C GLY A 346 16.40 20.19 -26.24
N HIS A 347 17.67 20.46 -26.54
CA HIS A 347 18.03 21.55 -27.43
C HIS A 347 17.84 21.14 -28.90
N GLY A 348 17.43 22.10 -29.74
CA GLY A 348 17.13 21.84 -31.17
C GLY A 348 15.86 21.02 -31.39
N ASP A 349 15.63 20.62 -32.64
CA ASP A 349 14.47 19.83 -33.05
C ASP A 349 14.75 18.33 -32.93
N ALA A 350 14.59 17.79 -31.71
CA ALA A 350 14.85 16.38 -31.40
C ALA A 350 13.54 15.69 -30.96
N PRO A 351 12.76 15.08 -31.88
CA PRO A 351 11.48 14.50 -31.56
C PRO A 351 11.63 13.28 -30.62
N ARG A 352 10.66 13.13 -29.72
CA ARG A 352 10.58 12.03 -28.75
C ARG A 352 9.18 11.44 -28.76
N VAL A 353 9.10 10.13 -28.57
CA VAL A 353 7.82 9.46 -28.32
C VAL A 353 7.56 9.49 -26.81
N VAL A 354 6.43 10.07 -26.41
CA VAL A 354 5.98 10.16 -25.01
C VAL A 354 4.61 9.47 -24.91
N LEU A 355 4.46 8.56 -23.94
CA LEU A 355 3.27 7.71 -23.74
C LEU A 355 2.62 7.93 -22.38
#